data_AF-A0A528MYX8-F1
#
_entry.id   AF-A0A528MYX8-F1
#
_cell.length_a   1.000
_cell.length_b   1.000
_cell.length_c   1.000
_cell.angle_alpha   90.00
_cell.angle_beta   90.00
_cell.angle_gamma   90.00
#
_symmetry.space_group_name_H-M   'P 1'
#
loop_
_entity.id
_entity.type
_entity.pdbx_description
1 polymer ?
#
loop_
_entity_poly.entity_id
_entity_poly.type
_entity_poly.pdbx_seq_one_letter_code
_entity_poly.pdbx_strand_id
1 'polypeptide(L)' 'GTLDAANLAVEHLTKIGKGGARIGIEPAFLPSDAYTLIRNALPDARLVDATDMLERMRAIKTDAELEKLR' A
#
# COMPACT_ATOMS: atom_id res chain seq x y z
N GLY A 1 -10.14 -5.74 11.60
CA GLY A 1 -10.77 -5.87 10.28
C GLY A 1 -10.09 -4.95 9.28
N THR A 2 -10.49 -4.99 8.00
CA THR A 2 -9.86 -4.18 6.94
C THR A 2 -9.91 -2.68 7.24
N LEU A 3 -11.02 -2.18 7.78
CA LEU A 3 -11.17 -0.77 8.16
C LEU A 3 -10.24 -0.36 9.30
N ASP A 4 -10.00 -1.23 10.29
CA ASP A 4 -9.06 -0.95 11.38
C ASP A 4 -7.63 -0.80 10.84
N ALA A 5 -7.22 -1.67 9.92
CA ALA A 5 -5.91 -1.58 9.28
C ALA A 5 -5.77 -0.31 8.43
N ALA A 6 -6.82 0.06 7.69
CA ALA A 6 -6.85 1.29 6.90
C ALA A 6 -6.74 2.55 7.78
N ASN A 7 -7.42 2.59 8.93
CA ASN A 7 -7.30 3.68 9.90
C ASN A 7 -5.87 3.81 10.46
N LEU A 8 -5.24 2.69 10.83
CA LEU A 8 -3.85 2.70 11.31
C LEU A 8 -2.88 3.20 10.22
N ALA A 9 -3.10 2.82 8.96
CA ALA A 9 -2.30 3.32 7.85
C ALA A 9 -2.44 4.85 7.68
N VAL A 10 -3.68 5.37 7.74
CA VAL A 10 -3.96 6.81 7.69
C VAL A 10 -3.29 7.56 8.84
N GLU A 11 -3.41 7.05 10.07
CA GLU A 11 -2.78 7.64 11.25
C GLU A 11 -1.27 7.69 11.08
N HIS A 12 -0.67 6.59 10.65
CA HIS A 12 0.77 6.51 10.44
C HIS A 12 1.25 7.51 9.37
N LEU A 13 0.59 7.52 8.21
CA LEU A 13 0.92 8.43 7.10
C LEU A 13 0.83 9.90 7.51
N THR A 14 -0.18 10.24 8.32
CA THR A 14 -0.33 11.59 8.88
C THR A 14 0.81 11.91 9.84
N LYS A 15 1.11 10.99 10.76
CA LYS A 15 2.18 11.14 11.76
C LYS A 15 3.56 11.36 11.13
N ILE A 16 3.84 10.75 9.99
CA ILE A 16 5.12 10.92 9.26
C ILE A 16 5.10 12.09 8.25
N GLY A 17 4.05 12.92 8.24
CA GLY A 17 3.93 14.07 7.34
C GLY A 17 3.73 13.71 5.87
N LYS A 18 3.16 12.52 5.59
CA LYS A 18 2.89 12.00 4.23
C LYS A 18 1.41 11.95 3.88
N GLY A 19 0.55 12.64 4.63
CA GLY A 19 -0.89 12.67 4.38
C GLY A 19 -1.30 13.22 3.00
N GLY A 20 -0.46 14.05 2.36
CA GLY A 20 -0.66 14.55 0.98
C GLY A 20 0.32 13.95 -0.05
N ALA A 21 0.98 12.83 0.28
CA ALA A 21 2.01 12.26 -0.58
C ALA A 21 1.43 11.52 -1.79
N ARG A 22 2.31 11.17 -2.73
CA ARG A 22 2.02 10.17 -3.77
C ARG A 22 2.28 8.78 -3.20
N ILE A 23 1.22 8.00 -3.01
CA ILE A 23 1.23 6.74 -2.28
C ILE A 23 0.90 5.60 -3.24
N GLY A 24 1.78 4.60 -3.32
CA GLY A 24 1.53 3.38 -4.09
C GLY A 24 0.55 2.46 -3.38
N ILE A 25 -0.39 1.89 -4.13
CA ILE A 25 -1.31 0.84 -3.68
C ILE A 25 -1.30 -0.31 -4.70
N GLU A 26 -1.69 -1.51 -4.29
CA GLU A 26 -2.01 -2.61 -5.21
C GLU A 26 -3.55 -2.78 -5.24
N PRO A 27 -4.27 -2.20 -6.21
CA PRO A 27 -5.73 -2.11 -6.18
C PRO A 27 -6.43 -3.48 -6.11
N ALA A 28 -5.85 -4.51 -6.73
CA ALA A 28 -6.38 -5.87 -6.71
C ALA A 28 -6.37 -6.51 -5.31
N PHE A 29 -5.57 -5.99 -4.38
CA PHE A 29 -5.44 -6.50 -3.01
C PHE A 29 -6.00 -5.54 -1.96
N LEU A 30 -6.48 -4.35 -2.34
CA LEU A 30 -7.05 -3.36 -1.43
C LEU A 30 -8.58 -3.40 -1.49
N PRO A 31 -9.27 -3.81 -0.41
CA PRO A 31 -10.73 -3.80 -0.40
C PRO A 31 -11.31 -2.39 -0.63
N SER A 32 -12.44 -2.35 -1.33
CA SER A 32 -13.05 -1.09 -1.80
C SER A 32 -13.48 -0.14 -0.67
N ASP A 33 -13.90 -0.69 0.47
CA ASP A 33 -14.28 0.05 1.67
C ASP A 33 -13.05 0.71 2.32
N ALA A 34 -11.92 0.00 2.39
CA ALA A 34 -10.65 0.53 2.84
C ALA A 34 -10.09 1.60 1.89
N TYR A 35 -10.18 1.39 0.58
CA TYR A 35 -9.81 2.41 -0.42
C TYR A 35 -10.62 3.70 -0.21
N THR A 36 -11.93 3.58 -0.03
CA THR A 36 -12.84 4.72 0.19
C THR A 36 -12.50 5.45 1.49
N LEU A 37 -12.24 4.72 2.58
CA LEU A 37 -11.81 5.28 3.86
C LEU A 37 -10.52 6.08 3.69
N ILE A 38 -9.49 5.50 3.07
CA ILE A 38 -8.19 6.16 2.86
C ILE A 38 -8.37 7.43 2.01
N ARG A 39 -9.19 7.37 0.95
CA ARG A 39 -9.47 8.53 0.10
C ARG A 39 -10.16 9.66 0.83
N ASN A 40 -11.10 9.34 1.72
CA ASN A 40 -11.80 10.35 2.50
C ASN A 40 -10.90 10.95 3.59
N ALA A 41 -10.05 10.14 4.21
CA ALA A 41 -9.20 10.58 5.31
C ALA A 41 -7.93 11.31 4.85
N LEU A 42 -7.41 10.99 3.65
CA LEU A 42 -6.24 11.61 3.04
C LEU A 42 -6.61 12.24 1.67
N PRO A 43 -7.44 13.31 1.65
CA PRO A 43 -7.96 13.88 0.41
C PRO A 43 -6.86 14.43 -0.50
N ASP A 44 -5.76 14.92 0.07
CA ASP A 44 -4.62 15.48 -0.66
C ASP A 44 -3.65 14.41 -1.18
N ALA A 45 -3.78 13.16 -0.72
CA ALA A 45 -2.92 12.08 -1.19
C ALA A 45 -3.24 11.68 -2.63
N ARG A 46 -2.20 11.40 -3.42
CA ARG A 46 -2.34 10.77 -4.73
C ARG A 46 -2.09 9.28 -4.63
N LEU A 47 -3.16 8.50 -4.51
CA LEU A 47 -3.08 7.04 -4.61
C LEU A 47 -2.80 6.65 -6.07
N VAL A 48 -1.75 5.86 -6.28
CA VAL A 48 -1.33 5.37 -7.60
C VAL A 48 -1.17 3.87 -7.58
N ASP A 49 -1.51 3.22 -8.70
CA ASP A 49 -1.25 1.79 -8.86
C ASP A 49 0.27 1.54 -8.89
N ALA A 50 0.73 0.69 -7.99
CA ALA A 50 2.12 0.29 -7.83
C ALA A 50 2.35 -1.20 -8.15
N THR A 51 1.35 -1.91 -8.64
CA THR A 51 1.39 -3.35 -8.90
C THR A 51 2.57 -3.71 -9.81
N ASP A 52 2.66 -3.11 -11.00
CA ASP A 52 3.74 -3.39 -11.96
C ASP A 52 5.14 -3.09 -11.40
N MET A 53 5.27 -2.07 -10.56
CA MET A 53 6.54 -1.72 -9.94
C MET A 53 6.95 -2.79 -8.92
N LEU A 54 6.02 -3.21 -8.06
CA LEU A 54 6.26 -4.26 -7.07
C LEU A 54 6.52 -5.62 -7.73
N GLU A 55 5.79 -5.96 -8.80
CA GLU A 55 6.03 -7.18 -9.57
C GLU A 55 7.44 -7.24 -10.17
N ARG A 56 7.98 -6.11 -10.66
CA ARG A 56 9.37 -6.05 -11.15
C ARG A 56 10.38 -6.28 -10.03
N MET A 57 10.14 -5.76 -8.83
CA MET A 57 11.01 -6.00 -7.68
C MET A 57 10.93 -7.46 -7.23
N ARG A 58 9.72 -8.02 -7.20
CA ARG A 58 9.50 -9.43 -6.88
C ARG A 58 10.08 -10.35 -7.94
N ALA A 59 10.33 -9.90 -9.17
CA ALA A 59 10.81 -10.74 -10.27
C ALA A 59 12.18 -11.37 -9.99
N ILE A 60 13.09 -10.66 -9.32
CA ILE A 60 14.43 -11.16 -8.97
C ILE A 60 14.44 -11.57 -7.50
N LYS A 61 14.70 -12.85 -7.24
CA LYS A 61 14.64 -13.45 -5.91
C LYS A 61 16.01 -13.34 -5.25
N THR A 62 16.02 -13.03 -3.97
CA THR A 62 17.21 -13.12 -3.11
C THR A 62 17.57 -14.58 -2.85
N ASP A 63 18.82 -14.83 -2.44
CA ASP A 63 19.28 -16.19 -2.09
C ASP A 63 18.41 -16.83 -1.00
N ALA A 64 17.99 -16.05 -0.01
CA ALA A 64 17.12 -16.51 1.08
C ALA A 64 15.70 -16.86 0.60
N GLU A 65 15.18 -16.19 -0.43
CA GLU A 65 13.90 -16.54 -1.06
C GLU A 65 14.04 -17.79 -1.92
N LEU A 66 15.13 -17.93 -2.67
CA LEU A 66 15.42 -19.12 -3.48
C LEU A 66 15.55 -20.37 -2.60
N GLU A 67 16.14 -20.26 -1.41
CA GLU A 67 16.21 -21.36 -0.45
C GLU A 67 14.83 -21.87 -0.03
N LYS A 68 13.83 -20.97 0.11
CA LYS A 68 12.45 -21.33 0.48
C LYS A 68 11.65 -21.98 -0.66
N LEU A 69 12.14 -21.89 -1.90
CA LEU A 69 11.49 -22.44 -3.09
C LEU A 69 12.03 -23.82 -3.49
N ARG A 70 13.09 -24.30 -2.83
CA ARG A 70 13.67 -25.63 -3.02
C ARG A 70 12.87 -26.69 -2.27
#